data_AF-A0A925LI19-F1
#
_entry.id   AF-A0A925LI19-F1
#
_cell.length_a   1.000
_cell.length_b   1.000
_cell.length_c   1.000
_cell.angle_alpha   90.00
_cell.angle_beta   90.00
_cell.angle_gamma   90.00
#
_symmetry.space_group_name_H-M   'P 1'
#
loop_
_entity.id
_entity.type
_entity.pdbx_description
1 polymer ?
#
loop_
_entity_poly.entity_id
_entity_poly.type
_entity_poly.pdbx_seq_one_letter_code
_entity_poly.pdbx_strand_id
1 'polypeptide(L)' 'MGKLNYTQFFKKAEKEPENEIKEVLSKVYEALTEKGYNPSYQIVGYILSGDPTYITSYN' A
#
# COMPACT_ATOMS: atom_id res chain seq x y z
N MET A 1 5.08 -11.43 -42.91
CA MET A 1 3.99 -12.28 -42.39
C MET A 1 4.12 -12.37 -40.86
N GLY A 2 3.43 -11.50 -40.12
CA GLY A 2 3.63 -11.34 -38.68
C GLY A 2 2.77 -12.30 -37.85
N LYS A 3 3.40 -13.13 -37.01
CA LYS A 3 2.70 -13.93 -35.99
C LYS A 3 2.41 -13.02 -34.78
N LEU A 4 1.20 -12.46 -34.70
CA LEU A 4 0.73 -11.63 -33.57
C LEU A 4 -0.62 -12.10 -33.02
N ASN A 5 -0.82 -13.41 -32.85
CA ASN A 5 -2.07 -13.95 -32.29
C ASN A 5 -1.79 -15.12 -31.33
N TYR A 6 -1.07 -14.86 -30.23
CA TYR A 6 -0.96 -15.82 -29.14
C TYR A 6 -1.58 -15.20 -27.89
N THR A 7 -2.69 -15.79 -27.43
CA THR A 7 -3.33 -15.43 -26.17
C THR A 7 -2.37 -15.73 -25.02
N GLN A 8 -1.93 -14.69 -24.32
CA GLN A 8 -1.09 -14.83 -23.14
C GLN A 8 -1.98 -15.02 -21.90
N PHE A 9 -1.69 -16.05 -21.13
CA PHE A 9 -2.33 -16.28 -19.84
C PHE A 9 -1.56 -15.54 -18.76
N PHE A 10 -2.14 -14.45 -18.24
CA PHE A 10 -1.60 -13.80 -17.04
C PHE A 10 -1.97 -14.67 -15.85
N LYS A 11 -1.00 -15.47 -15.35
CA LYS A 11 -1.13 -16.04 -14.01
C LYS A 11 -1.26 -14.86 -13.05
N LYS A 12 -2.38 -14.77 -12.34
CA LYS A 12 -2.53 -13.89 -11.17
C LYS A 12 -1.29 -14.14 -10.31
N ALA A 13 -0.54 -13.09 -10.01
CA ALA A 13 0.59 -13.17 -9.10
C ALA A 13 0.14 -13.98 -7.87
N GLU A 14 0.93 -15.00 -7.55
CA GLU A 14 0.69 -15.89 -6.42
C GLU A 14 0.30 -15.02 -5.21
N LYS A 15 -0.83 -15.38 -4.56
CA LYS A 15 -1.49 -14.66 -3.46
C LYS A 15 -0.61 -13.55 -2.86
N GLU A 16 -1.12 -12.31 -2.93
CA GLU A 16 -0.60 -11.19 -2.14
C GLU A 16 -0.15 -11.70 -0.77
N PRO A 17 1.13 -11.54 -0.42
CA PRO A 17 1.61 -12.08 0.84
C PRO A 17 0.78 -11.41 1.92
N GLU A 18 0.12 -12.20 2.76
CA GLU A 18 -0.60 -11.70 3.94
C GLU A 18 0.30 -10.78 4.82
N ASN A 19 1.63 -10.92 4.68
CA ASN A 19 2.63 -10.06 5.29
C ASN A 19 2.76 -8.65 4.68
N GLU A 20 2.33 -8.41 3.44
CA GLU A 20 2.56 -7.12 2.77
C GLU A 20 1.80 -5.98 3.44
N ILE A 21 0.55 -6.22 3.83
CA ILE A 21 -0.27 -5.23 4.54
C ILE A 21 0.38 -4.87 5.88
N LYS A 22 0.86 -5.89 6.61
CA LYS A 22 1.54 -5.69 7.89
C LYS A 22 2.82 -4.89 7.72
N GLU A 23 3.63 -5.20 6.71
CA GLU A 23 4.86 -4.46 6.41
C GLU A 23 4.59 -3.01 6.04
N VAL A 24 3.59 -2.76 5.19
CA VAL A 24 3.17 -1.40 4.81
C VAL A 24 2.70 -0.62 6.02
N LEU A 25 1.82 -1.20 6.86
CA LEU A 25 1.31 -0.55 8.06
C LEU A 25 2.43 -0.25 9.08
N SER A 26 3.40 -1.15 9.24
CA SER A 26 4.58 -0.90 10.09
C SER A 26 5.40 0.29 9.59
N LYS A 27 5.69 0.36 8.28
CA LYS A 27 6.43 1.48 7.68
C LYS A 27 5.71 2.80 7.85
N VAL A 28 4.40 2.81 7.61
CA VAL A 28 3.56 4.01 7.80
C VAL A 28 3.56 4.44 9.27
N TYR A 29 3.49 3.49 10.20
CA TYR A 29 3.51 3.77 11.62
C TYR A 29 4.82 4.43 12.05
N GLU A 30 5.96 3.89 11.62
CA GLU A 30 7.29 4.43 11.90
C GLU A 30 7.45 5.83 11.30
N ALA A 31 7.12 6.00 10.01
CA ALA A 31 7.20 7.28 9.31
C ALA A 31 6.39 8.39 10.00
N LEU A 32 5.17 8.08 10.44
CA LEU A 32 4.31 9.04 11.14
C LEU A 32 4.84 9.36 12.54
N THR A 33 5.40 8.36 13.24
CA THR A 33 6.01 8.53 14.56
C THR A 33 7.23 9.44 14.48
N GLU A 34 8.13 9.22 13.51
CA GLU A 34 9.33 10.04 13.31
C GLU A 34 9.00 11.49 12.95
N LYS A 35 7.89 11.71 12.23
CA LYS A 35 7.39 13.05 11.93
C LYS A 35 6.66 13.72 13.09
N GLY A 36 6.43 13.03 14.20
CA GLY A 36 5.74 13.54 15.37
C GLY A 36 4.22 13.54 15.27
N TYR A 37 3.65 12.82 14.31
CA TYR A 37 2.20 12.58 14.24
C TYR A 37 1.79 11.43 15.16
N ASN A 38 0.50 11.36 15.51
CA ASN A 38 -0.08 10.18 16.13
C ASN A 38 -0.45 9.16 15.04
N PRO A 39 0.27 8.03 14.90
CA PRO A 39 0.03 7.12 13.78
C PRO A 39 -1.36 6.48 13.83
N SER A 40 -1.88 6.18 15.02
CA SER A 40 -3.21 5.59 15.19
C SER A 40 -4.31 6.51 14.68
N TYR A 41 -4.28 7.80 15.02
CA TYR A 41 -5.27 8.76 14.54
C TYR A 41 -5.17 8.99 13.04
N GLN A 42 -3.96 9.01 12.49
CA GLN A 42 -3.76 9.20 11.06
C GLN A 42 -4.25 7.99 10.24
N ILE A 43 -3.93 6.77 10.69
CA ILE A 43 -4.39 5.55 10.02
C ILE A 43 -5.92 5.41 10.12
N VAL A 44 -6.51 5.67 11.29
CA VAL A 44 -7.98 5.64 11.44
C VAL A 44 -8.63 6.72 10.57
N GLY A 45 -8.06 7.93 10.54
CA GLY A 45 -8.53 9.01 9.68
C GLY A 45 -8.51 8.63 8.20
N TYR A 46 -7.41 8.04 7.73
CA TYR A 46 -7.30 7.52 6.37
C TYR A 46 -8.33 6.43 6.06
N ILE A 47 -8.51 5.44 6.95
CA ILE A 47 -9.45 4.34 6.74
C ILE A 47 -10.91 4.84 6.65
N LEU A 48 -11.28 5.83 7.47
CA LEU A 48 -12.64 6.35 7.51
C LEU A 48 -12.96 7.33 6.37
N SER A 49 -11.97 8.14 5.96
CA SER A 49 -12.18 9.22 4.98
C SER A 49 -11.75 8.84 3.56
N GLY A 50 -10.80 7.90 3.42
CA GLY A 50 -10.08 7.66 2.18
C GLY A 50 -9.15 8.80 1.75
N ASP A 51 -8.99 9.84 2.58
CA ASP A 51 -8.21 11.03 2.23
C ASP A 51 -6.71 10.77 2.45
N PRO A 52 -5.89 10.80 1.39
CA PRO A 52 -4.45 10.50 1.48
C PRO A 52 -3.67 11.54 2.29
N THR A 53 -4.23 12.71 2.59
CA THR A 53 -3.54 13.74 3.40
C THR A 53 -3.24 13.28 4.82
N TYR A 54 -3.96 12.29 5.34
CA TYR A 54 -3.69 11.65 6.63
C TYR A 54 -2.38 10.86 6.63
N ILE A 55 -1.96 10.31 5.49
CA ILE A 55 -0.69 9.58 5.34
C ILE A 55 0.29 10.47 4.58
N THR A 56 1.09 11.25 5.31
CA THR A 56 2.02 12.20 4.69
C THR A 56 3.15 11.47 3.96
N SER A 57 3.62 12.04 2.83
CA SER A 57 4.78 11.52 2.10
C SER A 57 6.00 11.40 3.03
N TYR A 58 6.66 10.26 3.00
CA TYR A 58 7.89 9.93 3.73
C TYR A 58 8.85 9.28 2.73
N ASN A 59 10.14 9.63 2.81
CA ASN A 59 11.16 9.26 1.81
C ASN A 59 11.54 7.79 1.90
#